data_AF-A0AA38T713-F1
#
_entry.id   AF-A0AA38T713-F1
#
_cell.length_a   1.000
_cell.length_b   1.000
_cell.length_c   1.000
_cell.angle_alpha   90.00
_cell.angle_beta   90.00
_cell.angle_gamma   90.00
#
_symmetry.space_group_name_H-M   'P 1'
#
loop_
_entity.id
_entity.type
_entity.pdbx_description
1 polymer ?
#
loop_
_entity_poly.entity_id
_entity_poly.type
_entity_poly.pdbx_seq_one_letter_code
_entity_poly.pdbx_strand_id
1 'polypeptide(L)'
;MLHTHRLNIFGIGVPIDEVRGWARVVGCGSGSLPFTYLGLPVGVLMKKVAHWESVINKFKNKLSSWKAKWLSFGVGKWWWRFSKERGSLWCQVIRSIYGDKGGLEVGGRGDNKGSSVWCSIIKMGRVIDGVGCNFTRSFGKVELSDQAVLGNNMGRGGCIPASKTEAQQTNNLSRVPYAKPAFTVGDVKRAIPPHCFQRSLIRSFSYVAYDLAVAFLSYHLATTYFHRLPPPLSYLAWSVYWIVQGCVLTGVWVIAHECGHHAFSDHQWVDDTVGLVLHSALLVPYFSWKYSHRRHHLNTASLERDEVFVPKPKSKIPWYSKYLNNPPGRLITVFTTLVLGWPLYLAFNVSGRPYDRFACHYAPNSPIFTNRERLQIWISDAGIIAVSYLIYRMALAKGVAWVVCVYGVPLLIVNGFLVMITYLQHTHPSLPHYDNSEWDWLRGALATVDRDYGVLNKVFHNITDTHVVHHLFSTMPHYHAMEATKAVEPVLGEYYRFDDTPFYVAMWREAKECLYVETDEKKGGVFWYKNKY
;
A
#
# COMPACT_ATOMS: atom_id res chain seq x y z
N MET A 1 -45.51 -0.54 14.55
CA MET A 1 -45.63 0.33 15.73
C MET A 1 -44.25 0.87 16.07
N LEU A 2 -44.04 2.18 15.97
CA LEU A 2 -42.79 2.83 16.40
C LEU A 2 -42.76 2.86 17.94
N HIS A 3 -41.64 2.46 18.56
CA HIS A 3 -41.44 2.56 20.00
C HIS A 3 -41.23 4.03 20.42
N THR A 4 -42.31 4.79 20.58
CA THR A 4 -42.30 6.25 20.85
C THR A 4 -41.89 6.63 22.28
N HIS A 5 -41.86 5.69 23.22
CA HIS A 5 -41.56 5.94 24.63
C HIS A 5 -40.13 6.42 24.94
N ARG A 6 -39.21 6.45 23.96
CA ARG A 6 -37.83 6.95 24.13
C ARG A 6 -37.57 8.29 23.44
N LEU A 7 -38.60 8.92 22.87
CA LEU A 7 -38.48 10.20 22.15
C LEU A 7 -38.96 11.35 23.04
N ASN A 8 -38.29 12.49 22.96
CA ASN A 8 -38.70 13.74 23.59
C ASN A 8 -38.89 14.82 22.51
N ILE A 9 -40.01 15.55 22.56
CA ILE A 9 -40.25 16.73 21.71
C ILE A 9 -39.78 17.98 22.45
N PHE A 10 -39.09 18.86 21.74
CA PHE A 10 -38.59 20.15 22.24
C PHE A 10 -39.20 21.27 21.40
N GLY A 11 -39.73 22.31 22.04
CA GLY A 11 -40.22 23.51 21.37
C GLY A 11 -39.13 24.59 21.25
N ILE A 12 -39.00 25.18 20.06
CA ILE A 12 -38.13 26.35 19.82
C ILE A 12 -39.05 27.56 19.64
N GLY A 13 -39.02 28.51 20.60
CA GLY A 13 -39.87 29.71 20.55
C GLY A 13 -41.34 29.47 20.85
N VAL A 14 -41.67 28.33 21.47
CA VAL A 14 -43.04 27.89 21.76
C VAL A 14 -43.21 27.66 23.27
N PRO A 15 -44.34 28.07 23.89
CA PRO A 15 -44.62 27.80 25.31
C PRO A 15 -44.61 26.30 25.63
N ILE A 16 -44.09 25.93 26.80
CA ILE A 16 -43.93 24.53 27.21
C ILE A 16 -45.27 23.76 27.27
N ASP A 17 -46.37 24.46 27.51
CA ASP A 17 -47.70 23.86 27.57
C ASP A 17 -48.19 23.40 26.19
N GLU A 18 -47.81 24.10 25.14
CA GLU A 18 -48.06 23.67 23.76
C GLU A 18 -47.20 22.45 23.43
N VAL A 19 -45.92 22.45 23.81
CA VAL A 19 -45.00 21.31 23.64
C VAL A 19 -45.53 20.05 24.35
N ARG A 20 -46.10 20.20 25.55
CA ARG A 20 -46.76 19.11 26.29
C ARG A 20 -48.02 18.61 25.57
N GLY A 21 -48.79 19.51 24.98
CA GLY A 21 -49.95 19.16 24.15
C GLY A 21 -49.55 18.27 22.98
N TRP A 22 -48.54 18.69 22.22
CA TRP A 22 -48.00 17.93 21.09
C TRP A 22 -47.38 16.59 21.52
N ALA A 23 -46.62 16.57 22.62
CA ALA A 23 -46.02 15.35 23.15
C ALA A 23 -47.08 14.31 23.56
N ARG A 24 -48.23 14.75 24.09
CA ARG A 24 -49.36 13.88 24.43
C ARG A 24 -50.02 13.27 23.19
N VAL A 25 -50.18 14.04 22.11
CA VAL A 25 -50.74 13.55 20.83
C VAL A 25 -49.82 12.51 20.18
N VAL A 26 -48.51 12.73 20.25
CA VAL A 26 -47.49 11.85 19.64
C VAL A 26 -47.16 10.63 20.53
N GLY A 27 -47.53 10.65 21.81
CA GLY A 27 -47.24 9.58 22.77
C GLY A 27 -45.77 9.51 23.17
N CYS A 28 -45.11 10.67 23.30
CA CYS A 28 -43.69 10.81 23.65
C CYS A 28 -43.49 11.78 24.82
N GLY A 29 -42.26 11.92 25.33
CA GLY A 29 -41.96 12.89 26.38
C GLY A 29 -41.86 14.33 25.86
N SER A 30 -41.92 15.31 26.77
CA SER A 30 -41.65 16.73 26.47
C SER A 30 -40.35 17.17 27.12
N GLY A 31 -39.51 17.89 26.38
CA GLY A 31 -38.23 18.43 26.84
C GLY A 31 -38.19 19.95 26.78
N SER A 32 -37.32 20.56 27.59
CA SER A 32 -37.10 22.01 27.66
C SER A 32 -35.66 22.38 27.28
N LEU A 33 -35.48 23.60 26.78
CA LEU A 33 -34.17 24.20 26.54
C LEU A 33 -33.68 24.92 27.81
N PRO A 34 -32.35 24.91 28.10
CA PRO A 34 -31.31 24.19 27.38
C PRO A 34 -31.17 22.72 27.83
N PHE A 35 -30.69 21.85 26.94
CA PHE A 35 -30.37 20.45 27.25
C PHE A 35 -29.00 20.05 26.69
N THR A 36 -28.47 18.88 27.09
CA THR A 36 -27.20 18.37 26.57
C THR A 36 -27.44 17.23 25.59
N TYR A 37 -26.92 17.36 24.35
CA TYR A 37 -26.95 16.31 23.34
C TYR A 37 -25.53 15.91 22.95
N LEU A 38 -25.18 14.63 23.14
CA LEU A 38 -23.83 14.09 22.85
C LEU A 38 -22.69 14.92 23.49
N GLY A 39 -22.95 15.53 24.65
CA GLY A 39 -21.98 16.35 25.40
C GLY A 39 -21.91 17.82 24.96
N LEU A 40 -22.75 18.27 24.04
CA LEU A 40 -22.89 19.66 23.61
C LEU A 40 -24.16 20.29 24.22
N PRO A 41 -24.08 21.50 24.80
CA PRO A 41 -25.26 22.21 25.27
C PRO A 41 -26.04 22.77 24.07
N VAL A 42 -27.32 22.41 23.97
CA VAL A 42 -28.27 22.83 22.93
C VAL A 42 -29.29 23.76 23.58
N GLY A 43 -29.52 24.93 22.98
CA GLY A 43 -30.44 25.96 23.51
C GLY A 43 -29.79 27.04 24.37
N VAL A 44 -28.47 26.98 24.60
CA VAL A 44 -27.71 28.08 25.21
C VAL A 44 -27.18 29.05 24.13
N LEU A 45 -26.84 30.28 24.53
CA LEU A 45 -26.35 31.30 23.60
C LEU A 45 -24.91 30.99 23.14
N MET A 46 -24.77 30.20 22.07
CA MET A 46 -23.48 29.70 21.55
C MET A 46 -22.50 30.79 21.07
N LYS A 47 -22.91 32.07 21.09
CA LYS A 47 -22.04 33.24 20.85
C LYS A 47 -21.19 33.63 22.06
N LYS A 48 -21.46 33.12 23.28
CA LYS A 48 -20.69 33.42 24.49
C LYS A 48 -19.64 32.35 24.79
N VAL A 49 -18.39 32.78 25.00
CA VAL A 49 -17.24 31.90 25.29
C VAL A 49 -17.46 31.04 26.53
N ALA A 50 -18.13 31.57 27.56
CA ALA A 50 -18.44 30.84 28.80
C ALA A 50 -19.18 29.52 28.57
N HIS A 51 -20.04 29.43 27.55
CA HIS A 51 -20.79 28.20 27.25
C HIS A 51 -19.97 27.16 26.46
N TRP A 52 -18.79 27.55 25.95
CA TRP A 52 -17.82 26.66 25.29
C TRP A 52 -16.78 26.08 26.25
N GLU A 53 -16.61 26.63 27.46
CA GLU A 53 -15.55 26.23 28.39
C GLU A 53 -15.57 24.74 28.72
N SER A 54 -16.74 24.15 28.96
CA SER A 54 -16.88 22.71 29.25
C SER A 54 -16.39 21.83 28.09
N VAL A 55 -16.69 22.22 26.86
CA VAL A 55 -16.23 21.52 25.64
C VAL A 55 -14.72 21.68 25.48
N ILE A 56 -14.22 22.91 25.60
CA ILE A 56 -12.79 23.23 25.51
C ILE A 56 -12.00 22.46 26.57
N ASN A 57 -12.48 22.39 27.81
CA ASN A 57 -11.82 21.67 28.90
C ASN A 57 -11.78 20.16 28.64
N LYS A 58 -12.84 19.56 28.06
CA LYS A 58 -12.82 18.15 27.63
C LYS A 58 -11.78 17.89 26.55
N PHE A 59 -11.64 18.80 25.57
CA PHE A 59 -10.60 18.69 24.54
C PHE A 59 -9.20 18.85 25.13
N LYS A 60 -8.99 19.85 26.00
CA LYS A 60 -7.71 20.06 26.70
C LYS A 60 -7.30 18.84 27.52
N ASN A 61 -8.24 18.23 28.25
CA ASN A 61 -7.99 17.02 29.05
C ASN A 61 -7.69 15.78 28.19
N LYS A 62 -8.34 15.64 27.02
CA LYS A 62 -8.01 14.57 26.07
C LYS A 62 -6.63 14.79 25.43
N LEU A 63 -6.32 16.02 25.04
CA LEU A 63 -5.04 16.40 24.46
C LEU A 63 -3.89 16.24 25.46
N SER A 64 -4.10 16.56 26.74
CA SER A 64 -3.08 16.36 27.78
C SER A 64 -2.82 14.86 28.03
N SER A 65 -3.88 14.03 28.07
CA SER A 65 -3.74 12.57 28.15
C SER A 65 -3.04 11.97 26.92
N TRP A 66 -3.36 12.45 25.71
CA TRP A 66 -2.67 12.05 24.48
C TRP A 66 -1.21 12.47 24.50
N LYS A 67 -0.89 13.71 24.87
CA LYS A 67 0.48 14.22 24.97
C LYS A 67 1.27 13.42 26.01
N ALA A 68 0.68 13.10 27.15
CA ALA A 68 1.28 12.23 28.18
C ALA A 68 1.55 10.80 27.67
N LYS A 69 0.64 10.21 26.88
CA LYS A 69 0.80 8.88 26.28
C LYS A 69 1.93 8.81 25.23
N TRP A 70 2.11 9.87 24.44
CA TRP A 70 3.21 9.95 23.49
C TRP A 70 4.55 10.25 24.15
N LEU A 71 4.55 11.08 25.20
CA LEU A 71 5.73 11.36 26.02
C LEU A 71 6.17 10.13 26.83
N SER A 72 5.23 9.31 27.33
CA SER A 72 5.55 8.06 28.04
C SER A 72 6.16 7.00 27.11
N PHE A 73 5.83 7.00 25.82
CA PHE A 73 6.44 6.11 24.83
C PHE A 73 7.92 6.44 24.60
N GLY A 74 8.26 7.74 24.53
CA GLY A 74 9.62 8.22 24.36
C GLY A 74 10.47 8.01 25.62
N VAL A 75 10.01 8.47 26.78
CA VAL A 75 10.72 8.33 28.06
C VAL A 75 10.81 6.85 28.49
N GLY A 76 9.74 6.07 28.27
CA GLY A 76 9.67 4.65 28.64
C GLY A 76 10.62 3.78 27.85
N LYS A 77 10.87 4.11 26.58
CA LYS A 77 11.87 3.45 25.75
C LYS A 77 13.27 3.60 26.35
N TRP A 78 13.66 4.80 26.78
CA TRP A 78 15.00 5.04 27.36
C TRP A 78 15.18 4.35 28.72
N TRP A 79 14.14 4.32 29.56
CA TRP A 79 14.17 3.60 30.83
C TRP A 79 14.21 2.08 30.66
N TRP A 80 13.46 1.54 29.70
CA TRP A 80 13.52 0.11 29.35
C TRP A 80 14.91 -0.27 28.84
N ARG A 81 15.50 0.53 27.94
CA ARG A 81 16.86 0.31 27.44
C ARG A 81 17.89 0.39 28.57
N PHE A 82 17.76 1.33 29.50
CA PHE A 82 18.66 1.42 30.66
C PHE A 82 18.57 0.18 31.56
N SER A 83 17.38 -0.38 31.72
CA SER A 83 17.16 -1.59 32.52
C SER A 83 17.70 -2.86 31.83
N LYS A 84 17.52 -2.99 30.50
CA LYS A 84 17.87 -4.18 29.73
C LYS A 84 19.28 -4.19 29.14
N GLU A 85 19.84 -3.04 28.78
CA GLU A 85 21.17 -2.92 28.13
C GLU A 85 22.27 -2.64 29.16
N ARG A 86 22.31 -3.37 30.28
CA ARG A 86 23.25 -3.13 31.41
C ARG A 86 24.72 -3.11 30.97
N GLY A 87 25.08 -3.90 29.95
CA GLY A 87 26.45 -4.02 29.42
C GLY A 87 26.87 -2.91 28.46
N SER A 88 25.99 -1.99 28.08
CA SER A 88 26.33 -0.91 27.15
C SER A 88 27.13 0.21 27.82
N LEU A 89 28.06 0.81 27.08
CA LEU A 89 28.96 1.85 27.59
C LEU A 89 28.19 3.03 28.21
N TRP A 90 27.10 3.46 27.57
CA TRP A 90 26.29 4.57 28.06
C TRP A 90 25.56 4.21 29.37
N CYS A 91 25.05 2.98 29.53
CA CYS A 91 24.47 2.50 30.79
C CYS A 91 25.50 2.48 31.91
N GLN A 92 26.72 2.03 31.63
CA GLN A 92 27.82 2.00 32.61
C GLN A 92 28.20 3.43 33.04
N VAL A 93 28.30 4.37 32.09
CA VAL A 93 28.56 5.79 32.37
C VAL A 93 27.44 6.38 33.23
N ILE A 94 26.18 6.16 32.88
CA ILE A 94 25.04 6.65 33.68
C ILE A 94 25.06 6.06 35.09
N ARG A 95 25.37 4.77 35.25
CA ARG A 95 25.46 4.14 36.58
C ARG A 95 26.61 4.67 37.42
N SER A 96 27.75 4.94 36.78
CA SER A 96 28.90 5.54 37.46
C SER A 96 28.61 6.97 37.97
N ILE A 97 27.80 7.74 37.25
CA ILE A 97 27.48 9.13 37.58
C ILE A 97 26.29 9.22 38.55
N TYR A 98 25.25 8.42 38.34
CA TYR A 98 23.95 8.53 39.01
C TYR A 98 23.60 7.35 39.93
N GLY A 99 24.51 6.39 40.11
CA GLY A 99 24.31 5.15 40.89
C GLY A 99 23.71 4.02 40.06
N ASP A 100 23.71 2.79 40.58
CA ASP A 100 23.29 1.58 39.84
C ASP A 100 21.86 1.64 39.28
N LYS A 101 20.99 2.42 39.92
CA LYS A 101 19.61 2.66 39.48
C LYS A 101 19.46 3.88 38.58
N GLY A 102 20.56 4.52 38.18
CA GLY A 102 20.58 5.65 37.23
C GLY A 102 19.82 6.89 37.71
N GLY A 103 19.60 7.06 39.02
CA GLY A 103 18.80 8.15 39.60
C GLY A 103 17.28 8.01 39.46
N LEU A 104 16.78 6.82 39.10
CA LEU A 104 15.35 6.53 38.91
C LEU A 104 14.54 6.41 40.22
N GLU A 105 15.22 6.31 41.35
CA GLU A 105 14.61 6.24 42.67
C GLU A 105 14.12 7.61 43.17
N VAL A 106 13.09 7.58 44.02
CA VAL A 106 12.54 8.78 44.66
C VAL A 106 13.62 9.34 45.61
N GLY A 107 14.09 10.56 45.37
CA GLY A 107 15.20 11.19 46.11
C GLY A 107 16.61 10.84 45.62
N GLY A 108 16.76 10.19 44.46
CA GLY A 108 18.06 9.85 43.89
C GLY A 108 18.94 11.05 43.51
N ARG A 109 20.26 10.83 43.37
CA ARG A 109 21.31 11.83 43.06
C ARG A 109 21.08 12.73 41.82
N GLY A 110 20.05 12.48 41.01
CA GLY A 110 19.70 13.26 39.82
C GLY A 110 19.12 14.66 40.11
N ASP A 111 18.76 14.96 41.37
CA ASP A 111 18.17 16.26 41.72
C ASP A 111 19.20 17.38 41.91
N ASN A 112 20.46 17.05 42.26
CA ASN A 112 21.47 18.03 42.69
C ASN A 112 22.71 18.16 41.79
N LYS A 113 22.70 17.62 40.57
CA LYS A 113 23.81 17.79 39.60
C LYS A 113 23.32 18.12 38.20
N GLY A 114 23.48 19.38 37.77
CA GLY A 114 23.65 19.85 36.38
C GLY A 114 22.58 19.51 35.33
N SER A 115 22.47 20.36 34.31
CA SER A 115 21.57 20.17 33.15
C SER A 115 22.12 19.13 32.16
N SER A 116 22.04 17.83 32.50
CA SER A 116 22.31 16.76 31.53
C SER A 116 21.03 16.28 30.86
N VAL A 117 21.15 15.76 29.64
CA VAL A 117 20.03 15.12 28.91
C VAL A 117 19.42 13.99 29.74
N TRP A 118 20.23 13.25 30.49
CA TRP A 118 19.76 12.18 31.39
C TRP A 118 18.92 12.73 32.55
N CYS A 119 19.34 13.83 33.18
CA CYS A 119 18.56 14.52 34.19
C CYS A 119 17.21 15.00 33.63
N SER A 120 17.17 15.49 32.39
CA SER A 120 15.92 15.88 31.72
C SER A 120 14.98 14.69 31.51
N ILE A 121 15.52 13.52 31.15
CA ILE A 121 14.74 12.27 30.99
C ILE A 121 14.13 11.83 32.34
N ILE A 122 14.91 11.87 33.44
CA ILE A 122 14.42 11.54 34.79
C ILE A 122 13.32 12.51 35.23
N LYS A 123 13.55 13.82 35.08
CA LYS A 123 12.58 14.87 35.44
C LYS A 123 11.28 14.72 34.65
N MET A 124 11.37 14.39 33.36
CA MET A 124 10.20 14.15 32.51
C MET A 124 9.38 12.95 32.97
N GLY A 125 10.02 11.85 33.41
CA GLY A 125 9.34 10.70 34.00
C GLY A 125 8.55 11.07 35.27
N ARG A 126 9.10 11.92 36.12
CA ARG A 126 8.41 12.41 37.34
C ARG A 126 7.27 13.39 37.04
N VAL A 127 7.41 14.22 36.00
CA VAL A 127 6.30 15.06 35.50
C VAL A 127 5.14 14.16 35.05
N ILE A 128 5.41 13.03 34.40
CA ILE A 128 4.40 12.04 33.99
C ILE A 128 3.69 11.41 35.21
N ASP A 129 4.43 11.10 36.28
CA ASP A 129 3.84 10.62 37.55
C ASP A 129 2.86 11.63 38.15
N GLY A 130 3.21 12.92 38.12
CA GLY A 130 2.36 14.01 38.62
C GLY A 130 1.03 14.17 37.87
N VAL A 131 0.90 13.60 36.67
CA VAL A 131 -0.36 13.57 35.88
C VAL A 131 -1.20 12.31 36.14
N GLY A 132 -0.86 11.52 37.18
CA GLY A 132 -1.63 10.35 37.62
C GLY A 132 -1.29 9.05 36.91
N CYS A 133 -0.25 9.03 36.07
CA CYS A 133 0.28 7.82 35.44
C CYS A 133 1.46 7.33 36.29
N ASN A 134 1.27 6.35 37.18
CA ASN A 134 2.30 5.77 38.06
C ASN A 134 3.49 5.12 37.29
N PHE A 135 4.28 5.94 36.61
CA PHE A 135 5.29 5.60 35.61
C PHE A 135 6.61 5.21 36.27
N THR A 136 7.13 5.96 37.25
CA THR A 136 8.30 5.55 38.09
C THR A 136 8.08 4.20 38.77
N ARG A 137 6.90 4.01 39.35
CA ARG A 137 6.54 2.77 40.08
C ARG A 137 6.47 1.53 39.18
N SER A 138 6.16 1.72 37.90
CA SER A 138 6.08 0.64 36.91
C SER A 138 7.46 0.08 36.53
N PHE A 139 8.52 0.88 36.65
CA PHE A 139 9.90 0.45 36.35
C PHE A 139 10.74 0.16 37.60
N GLY A 140 10.32 0.62 38.79
CA GLY A 140 10.96 0.30 40.07
C GLY A 140 10.73 -1.14 40.57
N LYS A 141 9.87 -1.93 39.93
CA LYS A 141 9.52 -3.32 40.31
C LYS A 141 10.23 -4.42 39.49
N VAL A 142 11.21 -4.10 38.66
CA VAL A 142 11.86 -5.08 37.74
C VAL A 142 12.99 -5.90 38.42
N GLU A 143 13.02 -5.98 39.74
CA GLU A 143 13.85 -6.95 40.47
C GLU A 143 12.92 -7.82 41.32
N LEU A 144 12.97 -9.15 41.10
CA LEU A 144 12.22 -10.26 41.72
C LEU A 144 11.19 -10.97 40.84
N SER A 145 11.60 -11.42 39.65
CA SER A 145 11.20 -12.74 39.10
C SER A 145 12.26 -13.15 38.08
N ASP A 146 12.56 -14.43 37.99
CA ASP A 146 13.52 -15.06 37.05
C ASP A 146 14.95 -15.31 37.60
N GLN A 147 15.03 -15.63 38.89
CA GLN A 147 16.03 -16.60 39.37
C GLN A 147 15.30 -17.85 39.86
N ALA A 148 14.91 -18.71 38.93
CA ALA A 148 14.64 -20.12 39.19
C ALA A 148 14.72 -20.88 37.86
N VAL A 149 15.40 -22.03 37.89
CA VAL A 149 15.54 -23.02 36.81
C VAL A 149 16.63 -22.71 35.76
N LEU A 150 17.87 -22.64 36.23
CA LEU A 150 19.02 -23.20 35.50
C LEU A 150 19.55 -24.36 36.35
N GLY A 151 19.40 -25.59 35.85
CA GLY A 151 19.95 -26.78 36.51
C GLY A 151 19.46 -28.09 35.91
N ASN A 152 20.32 -28.71 35.10
CA ASN A 152 20.40 -30.13 34.74
C ASN A 152 19.28 -30.74 33.88
N ASN A 153 19.60 -30.95 32.60
CA ASN A 153 19.91 -32.30 32.14
C ASN A 153 20.68 -32.26 30.81
N MET A 154 21.95 -32.66 30.88
CA MET A 154 22.68 -33.17 29.72
C MET A 154 22.04 -34.50 29.31
N GLY A 155 21.50 -34.57 28.11
CA GLY A 155 21.03 -35.78 27.46
C GLY A 155 21.52 -35.80 26.01
N ARG A 156 22.29 -36.84 25.67
CA ARG A 156 22.82 -37.14 24.33
C ARG A 156 21.72 -37.28 23.27
N GLY A 157 22.10 -37.00 22.02
CA GLY A 157 21.46 -37.51 20.79
C GLY A 157 20.70 -36.41 20.05
N GLY A 158 20.95 -36.13 18.78
CA GLY A 158 21.81 -36.74 17.79
C GLY A 158 21.89 -35.79 16.58
N CYS A 159 22.88 -36.00 15.73
CA CYS A 159 22.98 -35.35 14.44
C CYS A 159 21.68 -35.55 13.66
N ILE A 160 20.98 -34.45 13.34
CA ILE A 160 19.92 -34.49 12.33
C ILE A 160 20.63 -34.41 10.98
N PRO A 161 20.50 -35.43 10.12
CA PRO A 161 21.10 -35.39 8.80
C PRO A 161 20.44 -34.28 7.98
N ALA A 162 21.25 -33.62 7.17
CA ALA A 162 20.77 -32.78 6.07
C ALA A 162 19.99 -33.66 5.08
N SER A 163 18.70 -33.87 5.34
CA SER A 163 17.77 -34.29 4.31
C SER A 163 17.50 -33.05 3.47
N LYS A 164 18.05 -33.03 2.25
CA LYS A 164 17.53 -32.21 1.17
C LYS A 164 16.03 -32.46 1.11
N THR A 165 15.22 -31.52 1.58
CA THR A 165 13.79 -31.55 1.36
C THR A 165 13.64 -31.48 -0.15
N GLU A 166 13.23 -32.58 -0.76
CA GLU A 166 12.65 -32.58 -2.09
C GLU A 166 11.64 -31.44 -2.12
N ALA A 167 11.86 -30.48 -3.01
CA ALA A 167 10.89 -29.43 -3.26
C ALA A 167 9.55 -30.12 -3.56
N GLN A 168 8.61 -30.05 -2.63
CA GLN A 168 7.21 -30.30 -2.95
C GLN A 168 6.91 -29.40 -4.14
N GLN A 169 6.70 -30.01 -5.31
CA GLN A 169 6.02 -29.34 -6.41
C GLN A 169 4.63 -28.99 -5.88
N THR A 170 4.51 -27.84 -5.24
CA THR A 170 3.21 -27.23 -4.95
C THR A 170 2.53 -27.11 -6.30
N ASN A 171 1.44 -27.83 -6.49
CA ASN A 171 0.66 -27.70 -7.71
C ASN A 171 0.33 -26.20 -7.86
N ASN A 172 0.85 -25.51 -8.88
CA ASN A 172 0.70 -24.06 -9.05
C ASN A 172 -0.77 -23.63 -9.23
N LEU A 173 -1.73 -24.55 -9.19
CA LEU A 173 -3.17 -24.25 -9.16
C LEU A 173 -3.87 -24.50 -7.81
N SER A 174 -3.20 -25.10 -6.81
CA SER A 174 -3.77 -25.28 -5.47
C SER A 174 -4.04 -23.95 -4.79
N ARG A 175 -5.24 -23.75 -4.27
CA ARG A 175 -5.62 -22.52 -3.55
C ARG A 175 -4.73 -22.29 -2.33
N VAL A 176 -4.31 -21.03 -2.15
CA VAL A 176 -3.62 -20.62 -0.93
C VAL A 176 -4.59 -20.57 0.25
N PRO A 177 -4.11 -20.67 1.51
CA PRO A 177 -4.96 -20.48 2.67
C PRO A 177 -5.61 -19.09 2.68
N TYR A 178 -6.90 -19.02 3.04
CA TYR A 178 -7.66 -17.77 3.15
C TYR A 178 -7.98 -17.40 4.61
N ALA A 179 -7.70 -18.31 5.55
CA ALA A 179 -7.80 -18.05 6.97
C ALA A 179 -6.79 -16.96 7.38
N LYS A 180 -7.04 -16.26 8.49
CA LYS A 180 -6.09 -15.28 9.01
C LYS A 180 -4.76 -15.98 9.34
N PRO A 181 -3.62 -15.49 8.81
CA PRO A 181 -2.33 -16.09 9.11
C PRO A 181 -2.01 -15.99 10.60
N ALA A 182 -1.27 -16.98 11.11
CA ALA A 182 -0.81 -17.00 12.49
C ALA A 182 0.31 -15.97 12.76
N PHE A 183 0.93 -15.45 11.70
CA PHE A 183 1.94 -14.39 11.76
C PHE A 183 1.32 -13.00 11.52
N THR A 184 1.98 -11.99 12.05
CA THR A 184 1.66 -10.57 11.85
C THR A 184 2.60 -9.94 10.82
N VAL A 185 2.21 -8.78 10.28
CA VAL A 185 3.08 -7.93 9.44
C VAL A 185 4.42 -7.63 10.12
N GLY A 186 4.40 -7.47 11.46
CA GLY A 186 5.59 -7.23 12.25
C GLY A 186 6.53 -8.43 12.28
N ASP A 187 6.01 -9.65 12.22
CA ASP A 187 6.82 -10.88 12.19
C ASP A 187 7.52 -11.01 10.85
N VAL A 188 6.78 -10.80 9.76
CA VAL A 188 7.32 -10.75 8.39
C VAL A 188 8.41 -9.68 8.28
N LYS A 189 8.16 -8.47 8.80
CA LYS A 189 9.14 -7.38 8.77
C LYS A 189 10.43 -7.71 9.52
N ARG A 190 10.36 -8.47 10.62
CA ARG A 190 11.55 -8.84 11.42
C ARG A 190 12.44 -9.86 10.72
N ALA A 191 11.91 -10.62 9.77
CA ALA A 191 12.71 -11.54 8.97
C ALA A 191 13.56 -10.81 7.93
N ILE A 192 13.12 -9.63 7.48
CA ILE A 192 13.82 -8.84 6.45
C ILE A 192 15.03 -8.13 7.07
N PRO A 193 16.23 -8.23 6.45
CA PRO A 193 17.40 -7.47 6.87
C PRO A 193 17.12 -5.95 6.93
N PRO A 194 17.51 -5.24 8.01
CA PRO A 194 17.19 -3.82 8.17
C PRO A 194 17.71 -2.92 7.05
N HIS A 195 18.82 -3.27 6.41
CA HIS A 195 19.38 -2.49 5.29
C HIS A 195 18.50 -2.55 4.04
N CYS A 196 17.63 -3.55 3.88
CA CYS A 196 16.71 -3.62 2.75
C CYS A 196 15.77 -2.42 2.69
N PHE A 197 15.47 -1.79 3.84
CA PHE A 197 14.63 -0.58 3.93
C PHE A 197 15.42 0.73 3.75
N GLN A 198 16.73 0.67 3.50
CA GLN A 198 17.54 1.87 3.30
C GLN A 198 17.52 2.28 1.83
N ARG A 199 17.08 3.51 1.57
CA ARG A 199 17.01 4.09 0.23
C ARG A 199 18.29 4.87 -0.05
N SER A 200 18.99 4.50 -1.12
CA SER A 200 20.17 5.20 -1.61
C SER A 200 19.82 6.01 -2.86
N LEU A 201 19.89 7.35 -2.72
CA LEU A 201 19.64 8.28 -3.82
C LEU A 201 20.53 8.00 -5.04
N ILE A 202 21.82 7.77 -4.80
CA ILE A 202 22.81 7.48 -5.85
C ILE A 202 22.47 6.19 -6.57
N ARG A 203 22.13 5.14 -5.81
CA ARG A 203 21.78 3.83 -6.40
C ARG A 203 20.50 3.95 -7.22
N SER A 204 19.47 4.61 -6.71
CA SER A 204 18.21 4.82 -7.44
C SER A 204 18.42 5.60 -8.75
N PHE A 205 19.20 6.68 -8.74
CA PHE A 205 19.53 7.41 -9.97
C PHE A 205 20.43 6.62 -10.91
N SER A 206 21.26 5.70 -10.43
CA SER A 206 22.06 4.84 -11.30
C SER A 206 21.19 3.94 -12.18
N TYR A 207 20.03 3.47 -11.69
CA TYR A 207 19.06 2.71 -12.48
C TYR A 207 18.36 3.60 -13.52
N VAL A 208 17.99 4.84 -13.16
CA VAL A 208 17.45 5.82 -14.12
C VAL A 208 18.45 6.08 -15.25
N ALA A 209 19.71 6.35 -14.90
CA ALA A 209 20.76 6.61 -15.88
C ALA A 209 21.01 5.40 -16.78
N TYR A 210 21.05 4.20 -16.19
CA TYR A 210 21.22 2.95 -16.93
C TYR A 210 20.08 2.73 -17.95
N ASP A 211 18.82 2.75 -17.49
CA ASP A 211 17.68 2.49 -18.37
C ASP A 211 17.57 3.55 -19.49
N LEU A 212 17.78 4.83 -19.17
CA LEU A 212 17.76 5.90 -20.17
C LEU A 212 18.93 5.81 -21.15
N ALA A 213 20.12 5.39 -20.70
CA ALA A 213 21.26 5.18 -21.59
C ALA A 213 21.01 4.03 -22.57
N VAL A 214 20.45 2.92 -22.09
CA VAL A 214 20.06 1.78 -22.95
C VAL A 214 18.98 2.22 -23.94
N ALA A 215 17.92 2.89 -23.47
CA ALA A 215 16.83 3.40 -24.30
C ALA A 215 17.31 4.40 -25.36
N PHE A 216 18.29 5.25 -25.01
CA PHE A 216 18.91 6.18 -25.95
C PHE A 216 19.77 5.45 -26.99
N LEU A 217 20.55 4.47 -26.58
CA LEU A 217 21.40 3.70 -27.49
C LEU A 217 20.56 2.95 -28.53
N SER A 218 19.51 2.24 -28.10
CA SER A 218 18.59 1.56 -29.03
C SER A 218 17.87 2.53 -29.96
N TYR A 219 17.41 3.68 -29.46
CA TYR A 219 16.85 4.76 -30.28
C TYR A 219 17.85 5.27 -31.34
N HIS A 220 19.10 5.53 -30.91
CA HIS A 220 20.14 6.05 -31.78
C HIS A 220 20.50 5.03 -32.87
N LEU A 221 20.62 3.75 -32.50
CA LEU A 221 20.89 2.67 -33.45
C LEU A 221 19.76 2.56 -34.49
N ALA A 222 18.50 2.56 -34.05
CA ALA A 222 17.35 2.45 -34.93
C ALA A 222 17.28 3.61 -35.94
N THR A 223 17.38 4.84 -35.44
CA THR A 223 17.24 6.04 -36.28
C THR A 223 18.43 6.30 -37.20
N THR A 224 19.63 5.84 -36.83
CA THR A 224 20.85 6.08 -37.60
C THR A 224 21.16 4.98 -38.62
N TYR A 225 20.81 3.72 -38.34
CA TYR A 225 21.29 2.59 -39.15
C TYR A 225 20.18 1.78 -39.84
N PHE A 226 18.94 1.73 -39.33
CA PHE A 226 17.94 0.79 -39.87
C PHE A 226 17.48 1.14 -41.29
N HIS A 227 17.51 2.42 -41.66
CA HIS A 227 17.21 2.86 -43.02
C HIS A 227 18.28 2.43 -44.04
N ARG A 228 19.47 2.03 -43.58
CA ARG A 228 20.57 1.53 -44.43
C ARG A 228 20.49 0.03 -44.67
N LEU A 229 19.64 -0.68 -43.92
CA LEU A 229 19.44 -2.12 -44.10
C LEU A 229 18.49 -2.39 -45.28
N PRO A 230 18.81 -3.34 -46.17
CA PRO A 230 17.88 -3.74 -47.21
C PRO A 230 16.68 -4.50 -46.60
N PRO A 231 15.48 -4.43 -47.21
CA PRO A 231 14.39 -5.34 -46.87
C PRO A 231 14.79 -6.81 -47.12
N PRO A 232 14.37 -7.78 -46.28
CA PRO A 232 13.47 -7.65 -45.12
C PRO A 232 14.17 -7.29 -43.80
N LEU A 233 15.50 -7.15 -43.78
CA LEU A 233 16.27 -6.94 -42.54
C LEU A 233 15.88 -5.65 -41.81
N SER A 234 15.52 -4.59 -42.54
CA SER A 234 15.04 -3.34 -41.93
C SER A 234 13.74 -3.57 -41.11
N TYR A 235 12.79 -4.34 -41.62
CA TYR A 235 11.53 -4.63 -40.92
C TYR A 235 11.76 -5.48 -39.67
N LEU A 236 12.66 -6.46 -39.77
CA LEU A 236 13.06 -7.26 -38.61
C LEU A 236 13.75 -6.40 -37.55
N ALA A 237 14.66 -5.51 -37.96
CA ALA A 237 15.37 -4.61 -37.06
C ALA A 237 14.39 -3.68 -36.32
N TRP A 238 13.41 -3.08 -37.01
CA TRP A 238 12.35 -2.29 -36.37
C TRP A 238 11.53 -3.09 -35.37
N SER A 239 11.17 -4.33 -35.70
CA SER A 239 10.42 -5.20 -34.80
C SER A 239 11.20 -5.52 -33.52
N VAL A 240 12.50 -5.82 -33.65
CA VAL A 240 13.40 -6.04 -32.51
C VAL A 240 13.54 -4.78 -31.69
N TYR A 241 13.74 -3.60 -32.32
CA TYR A 241 13.79 -2.32 -31.62
C TYR A 241 12.51 -2.07 -30.82
N TRP A 242 11.32 -2.28 -31.38
CA TRP A 242 10.08 -2.07 -30.66
C TRP A 242 9.99 -2.89 -29.37
N ILE A 243 10.30 -4.18 -29.46
CA ILE A 243 10.28 -5.09 -28.31
C ILE A 243 11.31 -4.65 -27.26
N VAL A 244 12.57 -4.44 -27.66
CA VAL A 244 13.64 -4.05 -26.74
C VAL A 244 13.37 -2.69 -26.11
N GLN A 245 13.03 -1.68 -26.92
CA GLN A 245 12.72 -0.34 -26.45
C GLN A 245 11.54 -0.34 -25.49
N GLY A 246 10.46 -1.06 -25.83
CA GLY A 246 9.28 -1.19 -24.99
C GLY A 246 9.62 -1.81 -23.64
N CYS A 247 10.36 -2.93 -23.62
CA CYS A 247 10.78 -3.57 -22.37
C CYS A 247 11.66 -2.66 -21.50
N VAL A 248 12.65 -1.97 -22.09
CA VAL A 248 13.52 -1.05 -21.33
C VAL A 248 12.71 0.12 -20.76
N LEU A 249 11.78 0.67 -21.54
CA LEU A 249 10.89 1.74 -21.07
C LEU A 249 9.87 1.25 -20.02
N THR A 250 9.52 -0.04 -19.99
CA THR A 250 8.80 -0.64 -18.85
C THR A 250 9.66 -0.61 -17.59
N GLY A 251 10.98 -0.84 -17.68
CA GLY A 251 11.91 -0.62 -16.55
C GLY A 251 11.86 0.82 -16.04
N VAL A 252 11.91 1.81 -16.94
CA VAL A 252 11.74 3.24 -16.60
C VAL A 252 10.40 3.50 -15.91
N TRP A 253 9.33 2.88 -16.42
CA TRP A 253 8.00 2.96 -15.82
C TRP A 253 7.99 2.43 -14.39
N VAL A 254 8.65 1.29 -14.14
CA VAL A 254 8.78 0.68 -12.80
C VAL A 254 9.54 1.61 -11.85
N ILE A 255 10.63 2.26 -12.27
CA ILE A 255 11.35 3.21 -11.41
C ILE A 255 10.46 4.40 -11.02
N ALA A 256 9.67 4.93 -11.96
CA ALA A 256 8.72 5.99 -11.67
C ALA A 256 7.55 5.52 -10.78
N HIS A 257 7.18 4.23 -10.87
CA HIS A 257 6.28 3.57 -9.92
C HIS A 257 6.89 3.54 -8.50
N GLU A 258 8.18 3.22 -8.36
CA GLU A 258 8.88 3.25 -7.06
C GLU A 258 8.86 4.65 -6.42
N CYS A 259 8.93 5.69 -7.24
CA CYS A 259 8.76 7.08 -6.77
C CYS A 259 7.37 7.30 -6.16
N GLY A 260 6.33 6.74 -6.77
CA GLY A 260 4.96 6.79 -6.27
C GLY A 260 4.79 6.15 -4.88
N HIS A 261 5.60 5.14 -4.57
CA HIS A 261 5.63 4.47 -3.27
C HIS A 261 6.56 5.11 -2.24
N HIS A 262 7.27 6.17 -2.62
CA HIS A 262 8.36 6.72 -1.83
C HIS A 262 9.48 5.68 -1.59
N ALA A 263 9.68 4.73 -2.50
CA ALA A 263 10.76 3.74 -2.44
C ALA A 263 12.06 4.24 -3.10
N PHE A 264 11.97 5.27 -3.95
CA PHE A 264 13.10 5.78 -4.72
C PHE A 264 14.12 6.54 -3.87
N SER A 265 13.68 7.41 -2.93
CA SER A 265 14.59 8.16 -2.06
C SER A 265 13.98 8.47 -0.68
N ASP A 266 14.79 9.03 0.22
CA ASP A 266 14.31 9.59 1.50
C ASP A 266 13.64 10.96 1.35
N HIS A 267 13.54 11.50 0.13
CA HIS A 267 13.01 12.82 -0.15
C HIS A 267 11.79 12.76 -1.08
N GLN A 268 10.59 12.86 -0.50
CA GLN A 268 9.34 12.76 -1.26
C GLN A 268 9.26 13.73 -2.46
N TRP A 269 9.84 14.93 -2.36
CA TRP A 269 9.83 15.91 -3.44
C TRP A 269 10.73 15.49 -4.63
N VAL A 270 11.82 14.75 -4.37
CA VAL A 270 12.66 14.17 -5.43
C VAL A 270 11.87 13.09 -6.13
N ASP A 271 11.26 12.18 -5.37
CA ASP A 271 10.44 11.10 -5.91
C ASP A 271 9.31 11.66 -6.76
N ASP A 272 8.60 12.68 -6.26
CA ASP A 272 7.50 13.29 -7.00
C ASP A 272 7.95 14.02 -8.27
N THR A 273 9.14 14.61 -8.26
CA THR A 273 9.70 15.26 -9.45
C THR A 273 10.14 14.23 -10.49
N VAL A 274 10.90 13.21 -10.08
CA VAL A 274 11.39 12.15 -10.98
C VAL A 274 10.22 11.35 -11.54
N GLY A 275 9.30 10.93 -10.68
CA GLY A 275 8.09 10.22 -11.05
C GLY A 275 7.24 11.03 -12.04
N LEU A 276 6.99 12.31 -11.77
CA LEU A 276 6.23 13.17 -12.67
C LEU A 276 6.87 13.25 -14.07
N VAL A 277 8.18 13.48 -14.14
CA VAL A 277 8.89 13.60 -15.43
C VAL A 277 8.85 12.28 -16.21
N LEU A 278 9.23 11.17 -15.58
CA LEU A 278 9.35 9.87 -16.24
C LEU A 278 7.98 9.31 -16.64
N HIS A 279 6.98 9.36 -15.76
CA HIS A 279 5.62 8.92 -16.10
C HIS A 279 4.97 9.83 -17.14
N SER A 280 5.14 11.16 -17.08
CA SER A 280 4.60 12.05 -18.13
C SER A 280 5.22 11.72 -19.49
N ALA A 281 6.53 11.44 -19.55
CA ALA A 281 7.22 11.04 -20.78
C ALA A 281 6.67 9.73 -21.38
N LEU A 282 6.03 8.90 -20.56
CA LEU A 282 5.33 7.66 -20.95
C LEU A 282 3.80 7.83 -21.00
N LEU A 283 3.30 9.06 -21.05
CA LEU A 283 1.87 9.40 -21.06
C LEU A 283 1.06 8.80 -19.89
N VAL A 284 1.67 8.74 -18.71
CA VAL A 284 1.05 8.29 -17.45
C VAL A 284 0.85 9.51 -16.54
N PRO A 285 -0.38 9.83 -16.10
CA PRO A 285 -0.63 10.97 -15.20
C PRO A 285 -0.14 10.63 -13.78
N TYR A 286 1.14 10.92 -13.50
CA TYR A 286 1.88 10.44 -12.31
C TYR A 286 1.11 10.52 -10.99
N PHE A 287 0.64 11.69 -10.57
CA PHE A 287 -0.01 11.80 -9.26
C PHE A 287 -1.37 11.12 -9.23
N SER A 288 -2.11 11.18 -10.34
CA SER A 288 -3.41 10.52 -10.42
C SER A 288 -3.25 9.01 -10.30
N TRP A 289 -2.28 8.44 -11.02
CA TRP A 289 -1.94 7.03 -10.91
C TRP A 289 -1.33 6.68 -9.54
N LYS A 290 -0.41 7.49 -8.99
CA LYS A 290 0.15 7.32 -7.63
C LYS A 290 -0.95 7.18 -6.59
N TYR A 291 -2.00 8.00 -6.69
CA TYR A 291 -3.09 8.01 -5.72
C TYR A 291 -4.07 6.85 -5.86
N SER A 292 -4.43 6.45 -7.08
CA SER A 292 -5.25 5.24 -7.28
C SER A 292 -4.44 3.98 -6.96
N HIS A 293 -3.18 3.92 -7.36
CA HIS A 293 -2.31 2.78 -7.07
C HIS A 293 -2.03 2.62 -5.57
N ARG A 294 -1.84 3.71 -4.81
CA ARG A 294 -1.76 3.65 -3.34
C ARG A 294 -3.03 3.05 -2.72
N ARG A 295 -4.20 3.36 -3.27
CA ARG A 295 -5.48 2.80 -2.79
C ARG A 295 -5.61 1.32 -3.14
N HIS A 296 -5.11 0.88 -4.29
CA HIS A 296 -4.97 -0.54 -4.63
C HIS A 296 -4.14 -1.28 -3.56
N HIS A 297 -2.92 -0.83 -3.26
CA HIS A 297 -2.07 -1.42 -2.20
C HIS A 297 -2.71 -1.46 -0.80
N LEU A 298 -3.62 -0.53 -0.51
CA LEU A 298 -4.36 -0.50 0.75
C LEU A 298 -5.56 -1.45 0.77
N ASN A 299 -6.04 -1.89 -0.40
CA ASN A 299 -7.30 -2.63 -0.56
C ASN A 299 -7.19 -3.86 -1.48
N THR A 300 -5.97 -4.36 -1.76
CA THR A 300 -5.73 -5.48 -2.68
C THR A 300 -6.69 -6.65 -2.40
N ALA A 301 -7.28 -7.20 -3.45
CA ALA A 301 -8.25 -8.30 -3.43
C ALA A 301 -9.57 -8.02 -2.68
N SER A 302 -9.88 -6.76 -2.33
CA SER A 302 -11.21 -6.34 -1.90
C SER A 302 -12.14 -6.16 -3.10
N LEU A 303 -13.29 -6.82 -3.09
CA LEU A 303 -14.29 -6.69 -4.16
C LEU A 303 -14.94 -5.29 -4.23
N GLU A 304 -14.92 -4.53 -3.14
CA GLU A 304 -15.59 -3.23 -3.06
C GLU A 304 -14.62 -2.05 -3.15
N ARG A 305 -13.35 -2.24 -2.77
CA ARG A 305 -12.42 -1.13 -2.55
C ARG A 305 -11.14 -1.18 -3.37
N ASP A 306 -10.81 -2.30 -4.00
CA ASP A 306 -9.64 -2.37 -4.86
C ASP A 306 -9.82 -1.49 -6.11
N GLU A 307 -8.73 -0.95 -6.67
CA GLU A 307 -8.75 0.05 -7.73
C GLU A 307 -8.41 -0.52 -9.11
N VAL A 308 -8.01 -1.79 -9.22
CA VAL A 308 -7.61 -2.37 -10.50
C VAL A 308 -7.83 -3.88 -10.52
N PHE A 309 -8.23 -4.41 -11.67
CA PHE A 309 -8.56 -5.82 -11.92
C PHE A 309 -9.54 -6.46 -10.92
N VAL A 310 -10.49 -5.66 -10.42
CA VAL A 310 -11.53 -6.16 -9.49
C VAL A 310 -12.42 -7.17 -10.23
N PRO A 311 -12.45 -8.46 -9.82
CA PRO A 311 -13.24 -9.44 -10.52
C PRO A 311 -14.73 -9.25 -10.28
N LYS A 312 -15.53 -9.58 -11.28
CA LYS A 312 -16.99 -9.46 -11.20
C LYS A 312 -17.58 -10.77 -10.66
N PRO A 313 -18.60 -10.71 -9.78
CA PRO A 313 -19.39 -11.88 -9.46
C PRO A 313 -20.16 -12.36 -10.69
N LYS A 314 -20.54 -13.64 -10.72
CA LYS A 314 -21.24 -14.24 -11.88
C LYS A 314 -22.48 -13.45 -12.33
N SER A 315 -23.23 -12.88 -11.40
CA SER A 315 -24.42 -12.08 -11.68
C SER A 315 -24.14 -10.74 -12.39
N LYS A 316 -22.89 -10.24 -12.35
CA LYS A 316 -22.49 -8.94 -12.92
C LYS A 316 -21.64 -9.08 -14.19
N ILE A 317 -21.40 -10.30 -14.68
CA ILE A 317 -20.68 -10.47 -15.95
C ILE A 317 -21.56 -10.04 -17.12
N PRO A 318 -21.03 -9.30 -18.10
CA PRO A 318 -21.80 -8.92 -19.28
C PRO A 318 -22.34 -10.14 -20.03
N TRP A 319 -23.56 -10.06 -20.54
CA TRP A 319 -24.23 -11.15 -21.26
C TRP A 319 -23.39 -11.68 -22.44
N TYR A 320 -22.63 -10.79 -23.11
CA TYR A 320 -21.81 -11.15 -24.26
C TYR A 320 -20.55 -11.95 -23.90
N SER A 321 -20.14 -11.97 -22.63
CA SER A 321 -18.92 -12.69 -22.18
C SER A 321 -19.02 -14.19 -22.47
N LYS A 322 -20.23 -14.76 -22.46
CA LYS A 322 -20.49 -16.16 -22.83
C LYS A 322 -20.09 -16.46 -24.27
N TYR A 323 -20.33 -15.53 -25.20
CA TYR A 323 -19.99 -15.68 -26.61
C TYR A 323 -18.51 -15.41 -26.89
N LEU A 324 -17.81 -14.71 -26.01
CA LEU A 324 -16.35 -14.53 -26.08
C LEU A 324 -15.57 -15.67 -25.41
N ASN A 325 -16.23 -16.58 -24.69
CA ASN A 325 -15.58 -17.71 -24.01
C ASN A 325 -15.26 -18.89 -24.96
N ASN A 326 -14.51 -18.60 -26.02
CA ASN A 326 -13.93 -19.55 -26.95
C ASN A 326 -12.54 -19.04 -27.38
N PRO A 327 -11.70 -19.85 -28.06
CA PRO A 327 -10.33 -19.42 -28.37
C PRO A 327 -10.25 -18.11 -29.18
N PRO A 328 -11.02 -17.88 -30.26
CA PRO A 328 -11.03 -16.59 -30.96
C PRO A 328 -11.48 -15.40 -30.09
N GLY A 329 -12.58 -15.55 -29.35
CA GLY A 329 -13.09 -14.50 -28.46
C GLY A 329 -12.09 -14.16 -27.34
N ARG A 330 -11.36 -15.15 -26.84
CA ARG A 330 -10.30 -14.96 -25.84
C ARG A 330 -9.09 -14.24 -26.43
N LEU A 331 -8.67 -14.56 -27.65
CA LEU A 331 -7.62 -13.81 -28.35
C LEU A 331 -7.99 -12.33 -28.48
N ILE A 332 -9.24 -12.05 -28.89
CA ILE A 332 -9.75 -10.67 -28.99
C ILE A 332 -9.74 -9.99 -27.62
N THR A 333 -10.16 -10.69 -26.57
CA THR A 333 -10.22 -10.16 -25.20
C THR A 333 -8.82 -9.83 -24.69
N VAL A 334 -7.87 -10.76 -24.78
CA VAL A 334 -6.47 -10.56 -24.38
C VAL A 334 -5.84 -9.42 -25.18
N PHE A 335 -6.01 -9.40 -26.50
CA PHE A 335 -5.50 -8.33 -27.35
C PHE A 335 -6.07 -6.96 -26.94
N THR A 336 -7.39 -6.86 -26.77
CA THR A 336 -8.06 -5.63 -26.34
C THR A 336 -7.58 -5.18 -24.97
N THR A 337 -7.44 -6.10 -24.02
CA THR A 337 -6.91 -5.81 -22.68
C THR A 337 -5.49 -5.26 -22.76
N LEU A 338 -4.58 -5.89 -23.50
CA LEU A 338 -3.19 -5.45 -23.58
C LEU A 338 -3.01 -4.14 -24.37
N VAL A 339 -3.84 -3.87 -25.38
CA VAL A 339 -3.71 -2.68 -26.24
C VAL A 339 -4.50 -1.49 -25.72
N LEU A 340 -5.75 -1.71 -25.29
CA LEU A 340 -6.69 -0.66 -24.89
C LEU A 340 -6.93 -0.61 -23.39
N GLY A 341 -6.56 -1.64 -22.63
CA GLY A 341 -6.85 -1.72 -21.19
C GLY A 341 -6.29 -0.55 -20.40
N TRP A 342 -5.06 -0.12 -20.70
CA TRP A 342 -4.44 1.03 -20.02
C TRP A 342 -5.14 2.37 -20.34
N PRO A 343 -5.31 2.80 -21.61
CA PRO A 343 -6.07 4.01 -21.92
C PRO A 343 -7.50 4.00 -21.38
N LEU A 344 -8.19 2.86 -21.47
CA LEU A 344 -9.57 2.71 -20.98
C LEU A 344 -9.63 2.75 -19.45
N TYR A 345 -8.63 2.22 -18.75
CA TYR A 345 -8.53 2.34 -17.29
C TYR A 345 -8.37 3.80 -16.87
N LEU A 346 -7.46 4.54 -17.51
CA LEU A 346 -7.26 5.94 -17.19
C LEU A 346 -8.51 6.79 -17.51
N ALA A 347 -9.10 6.62 -18.68
CA ALA A 347 -10.22 7.45 -19.12
C ALA A 347 -11.57 7.06 -18.47
N PHE A 348 -11.81 5.76 -18.21
CA PHE A 348 -13.13 5.24 -17.85
C PHE A 348 -13.14 4.26 -16.68
N ASN A 349 -12.00 4.01 -16.02
CA ASN A 349 -11.89 3.13 -14.86
C ASN A 349 -12.43 1.69 -15.10
N VAL A 350 -12.20 1.13 -16.30
CA VAL A 350 -12.86 -0.13 -16.74
C VAL A 350 -12.53 -1.38 -15.92
N SER A 351 -11.42 -1.38 -15.18
CA SER A 351 -10.95 -2.52 -14.36
C SER A 351 -11.01 -2.25 -12.85
N GLY A 352 -11.33 -1.03 -12.41
CA GLY A 352 -11.39 -0.68 -10.99
C GLY A 352 -12.74 -0.96 -10.34
N ARG A 353 -12.84 -0.68 -9.04
CA ARG A 353 -14.12 -0.68 -8.31
C ARG A 353 -15.17 0.22 -8.96
N PRO A 354 -16.46 -0.07 -8.76
CA PRO A 354 -17.52 0.87 -9.09
C PRO A 354 -17.45 2.11 -8.20
N TYR A 355 -17.79 3.25 -8.80
CA TYR A 355 -17.95 4.54 -8.14
C TYR A 355 -19.35 5.08 -8.39
N ASP A 356 -19.88 5.87 -7.46
CA ASP A 356 -21.23 6.47 -7.56
C ASP A 356 -21.36 7.51 -8.68
N ARG A 357 -20.25 7.88 -9.31
CA ARG A 357 -20.17 8.85 -10.40
C ARG A 357 -19.00 8.51 -11.32
N PHE A 358 -18.93 9.18 -12.47
CA PHE A 358 -17.90 8.93 -13.48
C PHE A 358 -16.48 9.03 -12.91
N ALA A 359 -15.72 7.93 -13.02
CA ALA A 359 -14.34 7.81 -12.56
C ALA A 359 -13.38 7.94 -13.74
N CYS A 360 -12.40 8.82 -13.61
CA CYS A 360 -11.47 9.19 -14.66
C CYS A 360 -10.20 9.77 -14.02
N HIS A 361 -9.06 9.24 -14.41
CA HIS A 361 -7.76 9.59 -13.88
C HIS A 361 -7.27 10.98 -14.32
N TYR A 362 -7.88 11.56 -15.34
CA TYR A 362 -7.59 12.92 -15.84
C TYR A 362 -8.58 13.97 -15.30
N ALA A 363 -9.50 13.58 -14.42
CA ALA A 363 -10.47 14.49 -13.82
C ALA A 363 -10.07 14.77 -12.37
N PRO A 364 -9.58 15.96 -12.03
CA PRO A 364 -9.22 16.32 -10.65
C PRO A 364 -10.39 16.20 -9.68
N ASN A 365 -11.60 16.42 -10.19
CA ASN A 365 -12.82 16.22 -9.42
C ASN A 365 -13.32 14.78 -9.43
N SER A 366 -12.60 13.78 -9.94
CA SER A 366 -13.02 12.36 -9.98
C SER A 366 -13.31 11.78 -8.58
N PRO A 367 -14.22 10.80 -8.42
CA PRO A 367 -14.47 10.15 -7.12
C PRO A 367 -13.28 9.34 -6.59
N ILE A 368 -12.29 9.07 -7.44
CA ILE A 368 -11.02 8.45 -7.06
C ILE A 368 -10.28 9.34 -6.04
N PHE A 369 -10.34 10.66 -6.21
CA PHE A 369 -9.49 11.62 -5.51
C PHE A 369 -10.23 12.43 -4.44
N THR A 370 -9.52 12.71 -3.35
CA THR A 370 -9.94 13.63 -2.30
C THR A 370 -9.65 15.08 -2.70
N ASN A 371 -10.29 16.05 -2.03
CA ASN A 371 -10.07 17.47 -2.28
C ASN A 371 -8.61 17.91 -2.15
N ARG A 372 -7.82 17.24 -1.29
CA ARG A 372 -6.41 17.58 -1.05
C ARG A 372 -5.48 17.12 -2.18
N GLU A 373 -5.88 16.11 -2.94
CA GLU A 373 -5.05 15.53 -4.00
C GLU A 373 -5.25 16.27 -5.34
N ARG A 374 -6.34 17.04 -5.51
CA ARG A 374 -6.76 17.64 -6.79
C ARG A 374 -5.72 18.50 -7.47
N LEU A 375 -4.96 19.28 -6.71
CA LEU A 375 -3.91 20.15 -7.27
C LEU A 375 -2.84 19.32 -8.00
N GLN A 376 -2.49 18.16 -7.45
CA GLN A 376 -1.50 17.27 -8.05
C GLN A 376 -2.04 16.53 -9.26
N ILE A 377 -3.36 16.30 -9.34
CA ILE A 377 -3.99 15.80 -10.57
C ILE A 377 -3.83 16.82 -11.68
N TRP A 378 -4.13 18.10 -11.42
CA TRP A 378 -3.87 19.18 -12.37
C TRP A 378 -2.41 19.26 -12.83
N ILE A 379 -1.45 19.07 -11.92
CA ILE A 379 -0.02 19.04 -12.25
C ILE A 379 0.32 17.86 -13.19
N SER A 380 -0.28 16.69 -12.95
CA SER A 380 -0.09 15.53 -13.83
C SER A 380 -0.68 15.77 -15.21
N ASP A 381 -1.89 16.33 -15.28
CA ASP A 381 -2.56 16.63 -16.54
C ASP A 381 -1.74 17.66 -17.36
N ALA A 382 -1.16 18.67 -16.70
CA ALA A 382 -0.24 19.61 -17.33
C ALA A 382 1.00 18.90 -17.92
N GLY A 383 1.55 17.91 -17.21
CA GLY A 383 2.64 17.06 -17.71
C GLY A 383 2.25 16.28 -18.98
N ILE A 384 1.06 15.68 -18.97
CA ILE A 384 0.51 14.96 -20.14
C ILE A 384 0.32 15.90 -21.33
N ILE A 385 -0.25 17.09 -21.11
CA ILE A 385 -0.44 18.10 -22.16
C ILE A 385 0.92 18.54 -22.72
N ALA A 386 1.92 18.78 -21.87
CA ALA A 386 3.26 19.20 -22.30
C ALA A 386 3.93 18.13 -23.17
N VAL A 387 3.89 16.87 -22.76
CA VAL A 387 4.48 15.77 -23.54
C VAL A 387 3.69 15.50 -24.82
N SER A 388 2.35 15.57 -24.78
CA SER A 388 1.51 15.43 -25.97
C SER A 388 1.81 16.55 -26.99
N TYR A 389 2.03 17.78 -26.52
CA TYR A 389 2.45 18.89 -27.38
C TYR A 389 3.84 18.65 -27.99
N LEU A 390 4.80 18.13 -27.22
CA LEU A 390 6.11 17.76 -27.75
C LEU A 390 6.01 16.67 -28.83
N ILE A 391 5.22 15.63 -28.60
CA ILE A 391 4.95 14.57 -29.58
C ILE A 391 4.33 15.15 -30.85
N TYR A 392 3.35 16.05 -30.71
CA TYR A 392 2.77 16.77 -31.85
C TYR A 392 3.82 17.56 -32.64
N ARG A 393 4.70 18.31 -31.96
CA ARG A 393 5.80 19.05 -32.62
C ARG A 393 6.78 18.11 -33.33
N MET A 394 7.08 16.95 -32.75
CA MET A 394 7.91 15.92 -33.39
C MET A 394 7.23 15.32 -34.63
N ALA A 395 5.92 15.10 -34.57
CA ALA A 395 5.14 14.61 -35.72
C ALA A 395 5.15 15.61 -36.88
N LEU A 396 5.06 16.91 -36.60
CA LEU A 396 5.21 17.95 -37.62
C LEU A 396 6.62 18.00 -38.22
N ALA A 397 7.66 17.77 -37.40
CA ALA A 397 9.05 17.88 -37.83
C ALA A 397 9.60 16.64 -38.56
N LYS A 398 9.14 15.44 -38.18
CA LYS A 398 9.68 14.15 -38.66
C LYS A 398 8.65 13.26 -39.37
N GLY A 399 7.37 13.64 -39.34
CA GLY A 399 6.26 12.85 -39.86
C GLY A 399 5.66 11.90 -38.82
N VAL A 400 4.37 11.63 -38.97
CA VAL A 400 3.60 10.78 -38.04
C VAL A 400 4.14 9.35 -38.01
N ALA A 401 4.49 8.77 -39.16
CA ALA A 401 5.02 7.41 -39.23
C ALA A 401 6.32 7.25 -38.41
N TRP A 402 7.19 8.27 -38.44
CA TRP A 402 8.42 8.27 -37.65
C TRP A 402 8.12 8.26 -36.15
N VAL A 403 7.20 9.12 -35.69
CA VAL A 403 6.79 9.18 -34.28
C VAL A 403 6.14 7.87 -33.83
N VAL A 404 5.28 7.28 -34.65
CA VAL A 404 4.66 5.98 -34.36
C VAL A 404 5.73 4.90 -34.23
N CYS A 405 6.68 4.80 -35.16
CA CYS A 405 7.73 3.78 -35.11
C CYS A 405 8.71 3.99 -33.94
N VAL A 406 9.09 5.23 -33.65
CA VAL A 406 10.11 5.52 -32.64
C VAL A 406 9.55 5.53 -31.22
N TYR A 407 8.34 6.04 -31.03
CA TYR A 407 7.74 6.29 -29.73
C TYR A 407 6.41 5.54 -29.54
N GLY A 408 5.51 5.58 -30.53
CA GLY A 408 4.16 5.02 -30.41
C GLY A 408 4.12 3.50 -30.18
N VAL A 409 4.83 2.71 -30.99
CA VAL A 409 4.86 1.24 -30.85
C VAL A 409 5.59 0.81 -29.56
N PRO A 410 6.77 1.36 -29.21
CA PRO A 410 7.38 1.09 -27.90
C PRO A 410 6.47 1.45 -26.73
N LEU A 411 5.78 2.59 -26.77
CA LEU A 411 4.82 2.97 -25.73
C LEU A 411 3.64 1.98 -25.63
N LEU A 412 3.15 1.47 -26.75
CA LEU A 412 2.13 0.43 -26.75
C LEU A 412 2.60 -0.84 -26.04
N ILE A 413 3.87 -1.22 -26.22
CA ILE A 413 4.49 -2.36 -25.52
C ILE A 413 4.63 -2.07 -24.03
N VAL A 414 5.02 -0.86 -23.63
CA VAL A 414 5.02 -0.44 -22.21
C VAL A 414 3.63 -0.62 -21.60
N ASN A 415 2.59 -0.11 -22.27
CA ASN A 415 1.21 -0.25 -21.81
C ASN A 415 0.78 -1.71 -21.71
N GLY A 416 1.17 -2.54 -22.69
CA GLY A 416 0.91 -3.98 -22.68
C GLY A 416 1.55 -4.68 -21.50
N PHE A 417 2.83 -4.44 -21.22
CA PHE A 417 3.51 -5.03 -20.06
C PHE A 417 2.95 -4.51 -18.73
N LEU A 418 2.64 -3.22 -18.62
CA LEU A 418 1.99 -2.66 -17.45
C LEU A 418 0.69 -3.39 -17.12
N VAL A 419 -0.19 -3.52 -18.11
CA VAL A 419 -1.46 -4.25 -17.97
C VAL A 419 -1.22 -5.73 -17.67
N MET A 420 -0.26 -6.36 -18.34
CA MET A 420 0.02 -7.78 -18.15
C MET A 420 0.55 -8.09 -16.75
N ILE A 421 1.49 -7.29 -16.23
CA ILE A 421 2.03 -7.44 -14.87
C ILE A 421 0.91 -7.21 -13.86
N THR A 422 0.16 -6.12 -13.97
CA THR A 422 -0.94 -5.89 -13.01
C THR A 422 -2.03 -6.95 -13.09
N TYR A 423 -2.35 -7.47 -14.28
CA TYR A 423 -3.31 -8.56 -14.43
C TYR A 423 -2.79 -9.88 -13.84
N LEU A 424 -1.59 -10.32 -14.22
CA LEU A 424 -1.08 -11.65 -13.87
C LEU A 424 -0.70 -11.80 -12.40
N GLN A 425 -0.26 -10.73 -11.75
CA GLN A 425 0.11 -10.72 -10.33
C GLN A 425 -1.12 -10.70 -9.41
N HIS A 426 -2.28 -10.24 -9.91
CA HIS A 426 -3.54 -10.13 -9.15
C HIS A 426 -4.66 -11.07 -9.62
N THR A 427 -4.52 -11.70 -10.78
CA THR A 427 -5.50 -12.64 -11.33
C THR A 427 -4.88 -14.03 -11.40
N HIS A 428 -5.36 -14.93 -10.54
CA HIS A 428 -4.90 -16.31 -10.54
C HIS A 428 -5.91 -17.24 -9.85
N PRO A 429 -6.14 -18.49 -10.35
CA PRO A 429 -7.15 -19.39 -9.79
C PRO A 429 -6.94 -19.76 -8.31
N SER A 430 -5.69 -19.70 -7.85
CA SER A 430 -5.34 -20.01 -6.46
C SER A 430 -5.48 -18.85 -5.49
N LEU A 431 -5.79 -17.63 -5.96
CA LEU A 431 -5.84 -16.45 -5.10
C LEU A 431 -7.29 -16.15 -4.67
N PRO A 432 -7.55 -15.95 -3.37
CA PRO A 432 -8.85 -15.54 -2.87
C PRO A 432 -9.11 -14.06 -3.13
N HIS A 433 -10.38 -13.72 -3.27
CA HIS A 433 -10.89 -12.35 -3.17
C HIS A 433 -11.86 -12.26 -1.99
N TYR A 434 -12.01 -11.08 -1.41
CA TYR A 434 -12.78 -10.91 -0.18
C TYR A 434 -13.79 -9.78 -0.31
N ASP A 435 -14.98 -10.00 0.25
CA ASP A 435 -15.92 -8.91 0.51
C ASP A 435 -15.57 -8.19 1.83
N ASN A 436 -16.30 -7.11 2.15
CA ASN A 436 -16.05 -6.34 3.37
C ASN A 436 -16.22 -7.12 4.69
N SER A 437 -16.88 -8.29 4.69
CA SER A 437 -17.07 -9.09 5.92
C SER A 437 -15.82 -9.88 6.27
N GLU A 438 -15.07 -10.30 5.25
CA GLU A 438 -13.86 -11.10 5.40
C GLU A 438 -12.59 -10.33 5.09
N TRP A 439 -12.62 -9.18 4.41
CA TRP A 439 -11.37 -8.51 4.02
C TRP A 439 -10.63 -7.92 5.24
N ASP A 440 -9.32 -8.16 5.31
CA ASP A 440 -8.37 -7.35 6.06
C ASP A 440 -7.08 -7.14 5.26
N TRP A 441 -6.30 -6.14 5.66
CA TRP A 441 -5.14 -5.69 4.89
C TRP A 441 -4.11 -6.79 4.62
N LEU A 442 -3.79 -7.64 5.62
CA LEU A 442 -2.75 -8.64 5.44
C LEU A 442 -3.22 -9.78 4.52
N ARG A 443 -4.46 -10.24 4.67
CA ARG A 443 -5.04 -11.23 3.74
C ARG A 443 -5.13 -10.70 2.31
N GLY A 444 -5.48 -9.42 2.15
CA GLY A 444 -5.51 -8.75 0.85
C GLY A 444 -4.13 -8.64 0.20
N ALA A 445 -3.12 -8.17 0.96
CA ALA A 445 -1.74 -8.05 0.45
C ALA A 445 -1.14 -9.41 0.04
N LEU A 446 -1.47 -10.48 0.77
CA LEU A 446 -1.03 -11.86 0.45
C LEU A 446 -1.78 -12.49 -0.73
N ALA A 447 -2.90 -11.92 -1.18
CA ALA A 447 -3.63 -12.37 -2.37
C ALA A 447 -2.97 -11.86 -3.66
N THR A 448 -1.68 -12.16 -3.80
CA THR A 448 -0.79 -11.75 -4.89
C THR A 448 0.09 -12.94 -5.27
N VAL A 449 0.53 -13.04 -6.52
CA VAL A 449 1.43 -14.10 -7.01
C VAL A 449 2.69 -13.51 -7.63
N ASP A 450 3.85 -14.03 -7.23
CA ASP A 450 5.13 -13.77 -7.88
C ASP A 450 5.30 -14.68 -9.11
N ARG A 451 5.97 -14.18 -10.16
CA ARG A 451 6.11 -14.89 -11.44
C ARG A 451 7.46 -14.65 -12.08
N ASP A 452 7.99 -15.69 -12.72
CA ASP A 452 9.22 -15.61 -13.48
C ASP A 452 8.98 -15.23 -14.95
N TYR A 453 9.52 -14.08 -15.37
CA TYR A 453 9.52 -13.60 -16.76
C TYR A 453 10.92 -13.81 -17.40
N GLY A 454 11.79 -14.59 -16.77
CA GLY A 454 13.15 -14.88 -17.20
C GLY A 454 14.02 -13.62 -17.18
N VAL A 455 14.68 -13.33 -18.31
CA VAL A 455 15.56 -12.15 -18.43
C VAL A 455 14.83 -10.83 -18.15
N LEU A 456 13.51 -10.78 -18.39
CA LEU A 456 12.72 -9.59 -18.16
C LEU A 456 12.57 -9.23 -16.68
N ASN A 457 12.74 -10.18 -15.74
CA ASN A 457 12.75 -9.83 -14.31
C ASN A 457 13.81 -8.77 -14.04
N LYS A 458 15.01 -8.90 -14.62
CA LYS A 458 16.07 -7.90 -14.44
C LYS A 458 15.79 -6.59 -15.16
N VAL A 459 15.17 -6.64 -16.34
CA VAL A 459 14.78 -5.44 -17.08
C VAL A 459 13.68 -4.67 -16.36
N PHE A 460 12.77 -5.38 -15.67
CA PHE A 460 11.66 -4.80 -14.91
C PHE A 460 11.97 -4.66 -13.42
N HIS A 461 13.25 -4.65 -13.06
CA HIS A 461 13.71 -4.39 -11.68
C HIS A 461 13.15 -5.36 -10.62
N ASN A 462 12.85 -6.59 -11.03
CA ASN A 462 12.29 -7.71 -10.26
C ASN A 462 10.85 -7.46 -9.75
N ILE A 463 10.12 -6.50 -10.32
CA ILE A 463 8.72 -6.24 -9.90
C ILE A 463 7.79 -7.44 -10.12
N THR A 464 8.14 -8.34 -11.04
CA THR A 464 7.35 -9.51 -11.44
C THR A 464 7.51 -10.69 -10.48
N ASP A 465 8.72 -10.87 -9.94
CA ASP A 465 9.13 -11.98 -9.06
C ASP A 465 9.37 -11.54 -7.59
N THR A 466 9.01 -10.29 -7.26
CA THR A 466 8.99 -9.78 -5.88
C THR A 466 7.72 -8.98 -5.58
N HIS A 467 6.63 -9.20 -6.32
CA HIS A 467 5.38 -8.48 -6.21
C HIS A 467 4.69 -8.69 -4.85
N VAL A 468 4.76 -9.89 -4.27
CA VAL A 468 4.20 -10.18 -2.94
C VAL A 468 4.85 -9.30 -1.87
N VAL A 469 6.19 -9.23 -1.84
CA VAL A 469 6.92 -8.32 -0.93
C VAL A 469 6.62 -6.87 -1.25
N HIS A 470 6.48 -6.54 -2.52
CA HIS A 470 6.10 -5.19 -2.94
C HIS A 470 4.75 -4.77 -2.34
N HIS A 471 3.72 -5.64 -2.30
CA HIS A 471 2.45 -5.33 -1.63
C HIS A 471 2.58 -5.23 -0.10
N LEU A 472 3.42 -6.06 0.52
CA LEU A 472 3.63 -6.02 1.96
C LEU A 472 4.44 -4.80 2.41
N PHE A 473 5.41 -4.36 1.61
CA PHE A 473 6.39 -3.34 1.96
C PHE A 473 6.75 -2.43 0.77
N SER A 474 5.75 -1.80 0.16
CA SER A 474 5.91 -1.01 -1.08
C SER A 474 6.90 0.16 -1.00
N THR A 475 7.21 0.65 0.21
CA THR A 475 8.22 1.72 0.42
C THR A 475 9.66 1.20 0.36
N MET A 476 9.86 -0.12 0.22
CA MET A 476 11.18 -0.73 0.08
C MET A 476 11.70 -0.53 -1.35
N PRO A 477 12.96 -0.10 -1.54
CA PRO A 477 13.52 0.02 -2.88
C PRO A 477 13.62 -1.35 -3.59
N HIS A 478 13.18 -1.41 -4.84
CA HIS A 478 13.26 -2.60 -5.70
C HIS A 478 14.60 -3.36 -5.67
N TYR A 479 15.74 -2.66 -5.55
CA TYR A 479 17.07 -3.30 -5.55
C TYR A 479 17.41 -4.09 -4.28
N HIS A 480 16.52 -4.07 -3.27
CA HIS A 480 16.55 -4.95 -2.10
C HIS A 480 15.36 -5.92 -2.05
N ALA A 481 14.37 -5.78 -2.94
CA ALA A 481 13.15 -6.57 -2.89
C ALA A 481 13.41 -8.07 -3.00
N MET A 482 14.39 -8.49 -3.81
CA MET A 482 14.71 -9.91 -3.97
C MET A 482 15.31 -10.51 -2.68
N GLU A 483 16.21 -9.78 -2.03
CA GLU A 483 16.76 -10.19 -0.74
C GLU A 483 15.65 -10.31 0.32
N ALA A 484 14.72 -9.37 0.33
CA ALA A 484 13.56 -9.40 1.22
C ALA A 484 12.61 -10.58 0.92
N THR A 485 12.33 -10.89 -0.36
CA THR A 485 11.50 -12.05 -0.76
C THR A 485 12.07 -13.35 -0.20
N LYS A 486 13.38 -13.59 -0.38
CA LYS A 486 14.04 -14.78 0.17
C LYS A 486 13.94 -14.87 1.71
N ALA A 487 13.96 -13.72 2.38
CA ALA A 487 13.87 -13.68 3.84
C ALA A 487 12.45 -13.93 4.36
N VAL A 488 11.41 -13.49 3.63
CA VAL A 488 10.01 -13.65 4.07
C VAL A 488 9.38 -14.95 3.65
N GLU A 489 9.82 -15.57 2.56
CA GLU A 489 9.23 -16.80 2.01
C GLU A 489 9.05 -17.90 3.08
N PRO A 490 10.06 -18.21 3.94
CA PRO A 490 9.88 -19.20 5.01
C PRO A 490 8.85 -18.80 6.08
N VAL A 491 8.64 -17.49 6.29
CA VAL A 491 7.67 -16.97 7.26
C VAL A 491 6.26 -17.01 6.71
N LEU A 492 6.10 -16.73 5.41
CA LEU A 492 4.82 -16.77 4.73
C LEU A 492 4.33 -18.20 4.52
N GLY A 493 5.25 -19.15 4.28
CA GLY A 493 4.92 -20.57 4.11
C GLY A 493 3.87 -20.78 3.01
N GLU A 494 2.77 -21.47 3.33
CA GLU A 494 1.68 -21.77 2.40
C GLU A 494 0.95 -20.53 1.85
N TYR A 495 1.10 -19.37 2.49
CA TYR A 495 0.54 -18.10 1.99
C TYR A 495 1.38 -17.48 0.88
N TYR A 496 2.66 -17.87 0.74
CA TYR A 496 3.48 -17.39 -0.37
C TYR A 496 3.09 -18.11 -1.65
N ARG A 497 2.87 -17.34 -2.72
CA ARG A 497 2.54 -17.90 -4.04
C ARG A 497 3.53 -17.45 -5.08
N PHE A 498 4.16 -18.45 -5.70
CA PHE A 498 4.99 -18.31 -6.88
C PHE A 498 4.42 -19.19 -8.00
N ASP A 499 4.43 -18.70 -9.24
CA ASP A 499 4.07 -19.47 -10.43
C ASP A 499 5.12 -19.29 -11.52
N ASP A 500 5.82 -20.37 -11.84
CA ASP A 500 6.89 -20.47 -12.84
C ASP A 500 6.36 -20.71 -14.27
N THR A 501 5.04 -20.75 -14.45
CA THR A 501 4.44 -20.85 -15.79
C THR A 501 4.87 -19.65 -16.64
N PRO A 502 5.39 -19.86 -17.88
CA PRO A 502 5.80 -18.75 -18.74
C PRO A 502 4.68 -17.73 -18.89
N PHE A 503 4.98 -16.44 -18.71
CA PHE A 503 3.99 -15.38 -18.57
C PHE A 503 2.94 -15.33 -19.70
N TYR A 504 3.30 -15.69 -20.94
CA TYR A 504 2.38 -15.73 -22.07
C TYR A 504 1.42 -16.95 -22.02
N VAL A 505 1.88 -18.08 -21.47
CA VAL A 505 1.03 -19.26 -21.19
C VAL A 505 0.10 -18.95 -20.01
N ALA A 506 0.62 -18.31 -18.97
CA ALA A 506 -0.16 -17.83 -17.83
C ALA A 506 -1.24 -16.83 -18.28
N MET A 507 -0.91 -15.87 -19.15
CA MET A 507 -1.88 -14.91 -19.69
C MET A 507 -3.07 -15.62 -20.35
N TRP A 508 -2.80 -16.66 -21.13
CA TRP A 508 -3.85 -17.45 -21.75
C TRP A 508 -4.66 -18.28 -20.75
N ARG A 509 -3.98 -18.89 -19.77
CA ARG A 509 -4.61 -19.65 -18.69
C ARG A 509 -5.53 -18.75 -17.86
N GLU A 510 -5.12 -17.54 -17.53
CA GLU A 510 -5.88 -16.66 -16.64
C GLU A 510 -7.11 -16.11 -17.36
N ALA A 511 -6.94 -15.75 -18.63
CA ALA A 511 -8.05 -15.37 -19.50
C ALA A 511 -9.05 -16.54 -19.75
N LYS A 512 -8.68 -17.78 -19.44
CA LYS A 512 -9.55 -18.96 -19.54
C LYS A 512 -10.18 -19.35 -18.20
N GLU A 513 -9.39 -19.35 -17.14
CA GLU A 513 -9.76 -19.90 -15.83
C GLU A 513 -10.37 -18.83 -14.90
N CYS A 514 -10.06 -17.54 -15.12
CA CYS A 514 -10.45 -16.42 -14.25
C CYS A 514 -11.53 -15.52 -14.88
N LEU A 515 -12.72 -16.07 -15.16
CA LEU A 515 -13.79 -15.32 -15.85
C LEU A 515 -14.67 -14.49 -14.91
N TYR A 516 -14.99 -15.05 -13.75
CA TYR A 516 -15.80 -14.42 -12.72
C TYR A 516 -15.47 -15.03 -11.36
N VAL A 517 -15.92 -14.40 -10.28
CA VAL A 517 -15.75 -14.94 -8.93
C VAL A 517 -17.07 -15.37 -8.28
N GLU A 518 -17.03 -16.45 -7.50
CA GLU A 518 -18.16 -16.96 -6.71
C GLU A 518 -17.66 -17.48 -5.36
N THR A 519 -18.57 -17.51 -4.38
CA THR A 519 -18.35 -18.13 -3.08
C THR A 519 -18.61 -19.63 -3.21
N ASP A 520 -17.77 -20.47 -2.59
CA ASP A 520 -18.07 -21.91 -2.52
C ASP A 520 -19.12 -22.21 -1.45
N GLU A 521 -19.26 -21.32 -0.46
CA GLU A 521 -20.25 -21.41 0.60
C GLU A 521 -21.46 -20.51 0.30
N LYS A 522 -22.67 -20.96 0.67
CA LYS A 522 -23.90 -20.19 0.49
C LYS A 522 -23.91 -18.83 1.23
N LYS A 523 -23.07 -18.68 2.25
CA LYS A 523 -22.91 -17.46 3.07
C LYS A 523 -21.45 -17.23 3.49
N GLY A 524 -20.52 -17.25 2.54
CA GLY A 524 -19.10 -16.96 2.79
C GLY A 524 -18.66 -15.63 2.17
N GLY A 525 -17.78 -14.88 2.83
CA GLY A 525 -17.20 -13.63 2.29
C GLY A 525 -15.93 -13.83 1.46
N VAL A 526 -15.59 -15.08 1.13
CA VAL A 526 -14.40 -15.47 0.36
C VAL A 526 -14.82 -15.97 -1.02
N PHE A 527 -14.21 -15.38 -2.04
CA PHE A 527 -14.56 -15.53 -3.44
C PHE A 527 -13.38 -16.11 -4.22
N TRP A 528 -13.69 -16.99 -5.17
CA TRP A 528 -12.71 -17.66 -6.00
C TRP A 528 -13.07 -17.57 -7.46
N TYR A 529 -12.05 -17.50 -8.32
CA TYR A 529 -12.27 -17.55 -9.75
C TYR A 529 -12.91 -18.86 -10.21
N LYS A 530 -13.79 -18.74 -11.19
CA LYS A 530 -14.49 -19.84 -11.87
C LYS A 530 -14.57 -19.52 -13.38
N ASN A 531 -14.78 -20.56 -14.17
CA ASN A 531 -14.86 -20.48 -15.62
C ASN A 531 -16.08 -21.19 -16.26
N LYS A 532 -17.01 -21.72 -15.45
CA LYS A 532 -18.18 -22.47 -15.93
C LYS A 532 -19.45 -21.61 -15.85
N TYR A 533 -19.95 -21.18 -17.01
CA TYR A 533 -21.18 -20.37 -17.10
C TYR A 533 -22.45 -21.10 -16.70
#